data_AF-X0U5P2-F1
#
_entry.id   AF-X0U5P2-F1
#
_cell.length_a   1.000
_cell.length_b   1.000
_cell.length_c   1.000
_cell.angle_alpha   90.00
_cell.angle_beta   90.00
_cell.angle_gamma   90.00
#
_symmetry.space_group_name_H-M   'P 1'
#
loop_
_entity.id
_entity.type
_entity.pdbx_description
1 polymer ?
#
loop_
_entity_poly.entity_id
_entity_poly.type
_entity_poly.pdbx_seq_one_letter_code
_entity_poly.pdbx_strand_id
1 'polypeptide(L)'
;LALVVALAAGLPLLATRCVAQAVADPSPDEAASPDKAVSFAKQVAPVLVAQCMGCHGSKRPRAGLSMASFNRLMQGGKRGKAITAGNSADSLLIRKIRGMAGKRMPLERPALPAATIELFEAWIATGAKFDGSDPDAPLGRVVADARGGDVPDEVSIAQQAKAAMATWRLAIPDDPAERRTTDHFLLLGNVAESRLGEIGESAEKEWARVAKTLQMPRERPPWKGRLTVYVFANRYDFSEFGTMVEKR
;
A
#
# COMPACT_ATOMS: atom_id res chain seq x y z
N LEU A 1 -16.80 -25.47 13.87
CA LEU A 1 -16.29 -25.11 12.53
C LEU A 1 -15.17 -24.10 12.70
N ALA A 2 -13.96 -24.41 12.28
CA ALA A 2 -12.80 -23.54 12.40
C ALA A 2 -12.77 -22.54 11.22
N LEU A 3 -12.82 -21.25 11.53
CA LEU A 3 -12.66 -20.14 10.59
C LEU A 3 -11.16 -19.86 10.46
N VAL A 4 -10.57 -20.12 9.28
CA VAL A 4 -9.16 -19.78 9.00
C VAL A 4 -9.14 -18.79 7.84
N VAL A 5 -8.62 -17.59 8.13
CA VAL A 5 -8.43 -16.50 7.16
C VAL A 5 -7.11 -16.74 6.45
N ALA A 6 -7.15 -17.07 5.16
CA ALA A 6 -5.95 -17.18 4.32
C ALA A 6 -5.72 -15.86 3.57
N LEU A 7 -4.61 -15.17 3.87
CA LEU A 7 -4.08 -14.07 3.05
C LEU A 7 -3.12 -14.67 2.03
N ALA A 8 -3.41 -14.53 0.74
CA ALA A 8 -2.43 -14.81 -0.30
C ALA A 8 -2.20 -13.59 -1.19
N ALA A 9 -0.94 -13.21 -1.26
CA ALA A 9 -0.40 -12.36 -2.29
C ALA A 9 0.13 -13.27 -3.39
N GLY A 10 -0.40 -13.16 -4.61
CA GLY A 10 0.15 -13.88 -5.74
C GLY A 10 0.01 -13.13 -7.06
N LEU A 11 1.17 -12.83 -7.64
CA LEU A 11 1.34 -12.33 -9.00
C LEU A 11 0.93 -13.41 -10.02
N PRO A 12 0.28 -13.04 -11.14
CA PRO A 12 0.27 -13.88 -12.33
C PRO A 12 1.35 -13.42 -13.33
N LEU A 13 2.15 -14.39 -13.80
CA LEU A 13 2.88 -14.32 -15.06
C LEU A 13 1.89 -14.70 -16.16
N LEU A 14 1.53 -13.82 -17.09
CA LEU A 14 1.09 -14.23 -18.43
C LEU A 14 1.25 -13.09 -19.44
N ALA A 15 1.86 -13.44 -20.57
CA ALA A 15 2.19 -12.57 -21.69
C ALA A 15 0.95 -11.85 -22.25
N THR A 16 1.01 -10.52 -22.32
CA THR A 16 -0.04 -9.70 -22.90
C THR A 16 0.56 -8.83 -24.01
N ARG A 17 -0.04 -8.94 -25.20
CA ARG A 17 0.08 -8.06 -26.36
C ARG A 17 0.22 -6.59 -25.93
N CYS A 18 1.25 -5.90 -26.43
CA CYS A 18 1.37 -4.44 -26.35
C CYS A 18 0.20 -3.77 -27.08
N VAL A 19 -0.87 -3.46 -26.35
CA VAL A 19 -1.72 -2.32 -26.69
C VAL A 19 -1.08 -1.14 -25.97
N ALA A 20 -0.49 -0.22 -26.75
CA ALA A 20 0.04 1.03 -26.24
C ALA A 20 -1.13 1.86 -25.67
N GLN A 21 -1.42 1.67 -24.38
CA GLN A 21 -2.17 2.65 -23.62
C GLN A 21 -1.27 3.87 -23.44
N ALA A 22 -1.73 5.00 -23.98
CA ALA A 22 -1.18 6.30 -23.65
C ALA A 22 -1.23 6.45 -22.13
N VAL A 23 -0.06 6.37 -21.50
CA VAL A 23 0.13 6.89 -20.15
C VAL A 23 -0.18 8.38 -20.27
N ALA A 24 -1.28 8.82 -19.67
CA ALA A 24 -1.52 10.24 -19.52
C ALA A 24 -0.34 10.77 -18.70
N ASP A 25 0.50 11.59 -19.32
CA ASP A 25 1.46 12.42 -18.61
C ASP A 25 0.70 13.19 -17.52
N PRO A 26 1.23 13.26 -16.28
CA PRO A 26 0.63 14.13 -15.28
C PRO A 26 0.59 15.55 -15.86
N SER A 27 -0.62 16.08 -16.03
CA SER A 27 -0.82 17.42 -16.57
C SER A 27 -0.07 18.45 -15.71
N PRO A 28 0.52 19.52 -16.30
CA PRO A 28 1.30 20.52 -15.58
C PRO A 28 0.48 21.39 -14.61
N ASP A 29 -0.84 21.17 -14.53
CA ASP A 29 -1.79 22.02 -13.83
C ASP A 29 -2.05 21.61 -12.36
N GLU A 30 -1.29 20.62 -11.86
CA GLU A 30 -1.15 20.40 -10.41
C GLU A 30 0.09 21.11 -9.86
N ALA A 31 0.36 22.31 -10.40
CA ALA A 31 1.29 23.26 -9.82
C ALA A 31 0.66 23.86 -8.56
N ALA A 32 1.06 23.33 -7.41
CA ALA A 32 1.13 23.96 -6.10
C ALA A 32 0.17 25.15 -5.85
N SER A 33 -1.00 24.87 -5.30
CA SER A 33 -1.71 25.87 -4.50
C SER A 33 -0.86 26.20 -3.25
N PRO A 34 -0.60 27.48 -2.94
CA PRO A 34 0.32 27.90 -1.86
C PRO A 34 -0.15 27.55 -0.44
N ASP A 35 -1.37 27.04 -0.26
CA ASP A 35 -1.97 26.74 1.04
C ASP A 35 -2.00 25.25 1.44
N LYS A 36 -1.57 24.32 0.57
CA LYS A 36 -1.47 22.90 0.94
C LYS A 36 -0.05 22.56 1.35
N ALA A 37 0.16 22.37 2.66
CA ALA A 37 1.39 21.80 3.19
C ALA A 37 1.73 20.48 2.47
N VAL A 38 3.01 20.27 2.15
CA VAL A 38 3.48 19.06 1.47
C VAL A 38 3.17 17.82 2.31
N SER A 39 2.45 16.87 1.71
CA SER A 39 2.10 15.59 2.34
C SER A 39 3.28 14.63 2.32
N PHE A 40 3.68 14.14 3.49
CA PHE A 40 4.72 13.12 3.57
C PHE A 40 4.26 11.82 2.92
N ALA A 41 3.09 11.32 3.31
CA ALA A 41 2.58 10.03 2.88
C ALA A 41 2.27 9.97 1.37
N LYS A 42 1.75 11.06 0.80
CA LYS A 42 1.35 11.12 -0.61
C LYS A 42 2.47 11.56 -1.56
N GLN A 43 3.37 12.44 -1.13
CA GLN A 43 4.33 13.07 -2.04
C GLN A 43 5.78 12.68 -1.73
N VAL A 44 6.19 12.68 -0.47
CA VAL A 44 7.61 12.43 -0.07
C VAL A 44 7.95 10.94 0.03
N ALA A 45 7.11 10.17 0.73
CA ALA A 45 7.32 8.76 0.98
C ALA A 45 7.43 7.93 -0.32
N PRO A 46 6.62 8.15 -1.38
CA PRO A 46 6.78 7.42 -2.64
C PRO A 46 8.14 7.62 -3.27
N VAL A 47 8.71 8.82 -3.18
CA VAL A 47 10.06 9.11 -3.69
C VAL A 47 11.11 8.37 -2.88
N LEU A 48 11.01 8.35 -1.54
CA LEU A 48 11.93 7.60 -0.68
C LEU A 48 11.89 6.09 -0.98
N VAL A 49 10.69 5.54 -1.17
CA VAL A 49 10.48 4.13 -1.53
C VAL A 49 11.12 3.82 -2.88
N ALA A 50 10.89 4.64 -3.90
CA ALA A 50 11.39 4.40 -5.25
C ALA A 50 12.90 4.66 -5.41
N GLN A 51 13.40 5.71 -4.76
CA GLN A 51 14.74 6.25 -5.04
C GLN A 51 15.80 5.86 -4.03
N CYS A 52 15.41 5.47 -2.81
CA CYS A 52 16.37 5.40 -1.71
C CYS A 52 16.36 4.05 -0.97
N MET A 53 15.22 3.36 -0.91
CA MET A 53 15.09 2.09 -0.18
C MET A 53 16.04 0.98 -0.65
N GLY A 54 16.47 0.96 -1.91
CA GLY A 54 17.39 -0.07 -2.41
C GLY A 54 18.68 -0.21 -1.58
N CYS A 55 19.19 0.91 -1.02
CA CYS A 55 20.37 0.91 -0.15
C CYS A 55 20.05 1.21 1.33
N HIS A 56 18.93 1.88 1.61
CA HIS A 56 18.58 2.38 2.94
C HIS A 56 17.39 1.65 3.60
N GLY A 57 16.76 0.70 2.90
CA GLY A 57 15.64 -0.11 3.40
C GLY A 57 16.00 -1.52 3.84
N SER A 58 17.27 -1.94 3.74
CA SER A 58 17.71 -3.28 4.14
C SER A 58 17.88 -3.41 5.66
N LYS A 59 18.04 -4.65 6.16
CA LYS A 59 18.38 -4.92 7.58
C LYS A 59 19.70 -4.27 8.03
N ARG A 60 20.58 -3.91 7.09
CA ARG A 60 21.86 -3.23 7.34
C ARG A 60 21.98 -2.03 6.40
N PRO A 61 21.26 -0.93 6.66
CA PRO A 61 21.18 0.18 5.73
C PRO A 61 22.51 0.91 5.61
N ARG A 62 22.81 1.43 4.41
CA ARG A 62 24.06 2.18 4.17
C ARG A 62 24.16 3.37 5.12
N ALA A 63 25.36 3.57 5.68
CA ALA A 63 25.64 4.58 6.70
C ALA A 63 24.72 4.54 7.95
N GLY A 64 24.01 3.44 8.18
CA GLY A 64 23.07 3.30 9.30
C GLY A 64 21.81 4.16 9.18
N LEU A 65 21.58 4.84 8.05
CA LEU A 65 20.36 5.63 7.82
C LEU A 65 19.26 4.72 7.30
N SER A 66 18.25 4.46 8.12
CA SER A 66 17.13 3.57 7.78
C SER A 66 15.94 4.35 7.21
N MET A 67 15.41 3.89 6.09
CA MET A 67 14.17 4.37 5.47
C MET A 67 13.06 3.32 5.58
N ALA A 68 13.10 2.49 6.64
CA ALA A 68 12.08 1.48 6.87
C ALA A 68 10.76 2.11 7.32
N SER A 69 10.81 3.13 8.19
CA SER A 69 9.65 3.89 8.69
C SER A 69 9.99 5.37 8.83
N PHE A 70 8.99 6.20 9.11
CA PHE A 70 9.19 7.63 9.33
C PHE A 70 10.09 7.91 10.54
N ASN A 71 9.81 7.27 11.67
CA ASN A 71 10.62 7.44 12.88
C ASN A 71 12.08 7.05 12.68
N ARG A 72 12.33 5.97 11.93
CA ARG A 72 13.69 5.52 11.57
C ARG A 72 14.41 6.51 10.67
N LEU A 73 13.71 7.14 9.73
CA LEU A 73 14.26 8.20 8.89
C LEU A 73 14.66 9.42 9.74
N MET A 74 13.78 9.85 10.66
CA MET A 74 14.01 11.00 11.53
C MET A 74 15.08 10.77 12.59
N GLN A 75 15.30 9.51 13.01
CA GLN A 75 16.39 9.12 13.89
C GLN A 75 17.77 9.43 13.28
N GLY A 76 17.89 9.39 11.94
CA GLY A 76 19.14 9.60 11.23
C GLY A 76 20.02 8.35 11.16
N GLY A 77 21.32 8.55 10.96
CA GLY A 77 22.28 7.45 10.82
C GLY A 77 23.59 7.73 11.53
N LYS A 78 24.66 7.03 11.12
CA LYS A 78 26.00 7.14 11.74
C LYS A 78 26.62 8.54 11.62
N ARG A 79 26.08 9.39 10.74
CA ARG A 79 26.53 10.79 10.54
C ARG A 79 25.62 11.81 11.23
N GLY A 80 24.78 11.35 12.16
CA GLY A 80 23.78 12.18 12.84
C GLY A 80 22.46 12.25 12.08
N LYS A 81 21.66 13.28 12.39
CA LYS A 81 20.35 13.52 11.79
C LYS A 81 20.48 13.73 10.28
N ALA A 82 19.69 13.00 9.50
CA ALA A 82 19.59 13.25 8.07
C ALA A 82 18.69 14.45 7.76
N ILE A 83 17.71 14.70 8.63
CA ILE A 83 16.69 15.73 8.48
C ILE A 83 16.67 16.58 9.75
N THR A 84 16.72 17.90 9.56
CA THR A 84 16.54 18.91 10.58
C THR A 84 15.20 19.59 10.30
N ALA A 85 14.15 19.21 11.02
CA ALA A 85 12.81 19.78 10.85
C ALA A 85 12.85 21.32 10.97
N GLY A 86 12.21 22.00 10.01
CA GLY A 86 12.21 23.46 9.92
C GLY A 86 13.44 24.07 9.24
N ASN A 87 14.49 23.29 8.96
CA ASN A 87 15.72 23.78 8.33
C ASN A 87 16.18 22.82 7.22
N SER A 88 15.65 23.04 6.01
CA SER A 88 16.01 22.27 4.82
C SER A 88 17.45 22.50 4.37
N ALA A 89 17.96 23.73 4.50
CA ALA A 89 19.31 24.11 4.09
C ALA A 89 20.41 23.34 4.86
N ASP A 90 20.24 23.17 6.17
CA ASP A 90 21.18 22.41 7.01
C ASP A 90 20.92 20.90 7.02
N SER A 91 19.80 20.45 6.45
CA SER A 91 19.49 19.02 6.42
C SER A 91 20.47 18.24 5.55
N LEU A 92 21.15 17.27 6.15
CA LEU A 92 22.15 16.44 5.45
C LEU A 92 21.56 15.72 4.23
N LEU A 93 20.27 15.35 4.28
CA LEU A 93 19.54 14.77 3.14
C LEU A 93 19.60 15.70 1.92
N ILE A 94 19.25 16.97 2.09
CA ILE A 94 19.24 17.97 1.01
C ILE A 94 20.66 18.17 0.46
N ARG A 95 21.64 18.34 1.35
CA ARG A 95 23.03 18.48 0.94
C ARG A 95 23.55 17.27 0.18
N LYS A 96 23.11 16.05 0.54
CA LYS A 96 23.48 14.81 -0.16
C LYS A 96 22.84 14.70 -1.54
N ILE A 97 21.56 15.00 -1.68
CA ILE A 97 20.88 14.91 -2.99
C ILE A 97 21.33 16.01 -3.96
N ARG A 98 21.72 17.19 -3.44
CA ARG A 98 22.37 18.27 -4.21
C ARG A 98 23.86 18.05 -4.49
N GLY A 99 24.48 17.02 -3.89
CA GLY A 99 25.93 16.75 -4.07
C GLY A 99 26.86 17.71 -3.30
N MET A 100 26.34 18.48 -2.35
CA MET A 100 27.07 19.45 -1.52
C MET A 100 27.72 18.83 -0.27
N ALA A 101 27.68 17.51 -0.14
CA ALA A 101 28.23 16.78 1.01
C ALA A 101 28.75 15.39 0.59
N GLY A 102 29.99 15.31 0.09
CA GLY A 102 30.59 14.05 -0.38
C GLY A 102 29.87 13.49 -1.61
N LYS A 103 29.83 12.15 -1.77
CA LYS A 103 29.14 11.54 -2.92
C LYS A 103 27.64 11.87 -2.93
N ARG A 104 27.15 12.35 -4.08
CA ARG A 104 25.75 12.67 -4.36
C ARG A 104 24.87 11.43 -4.21
N MET A 105 23.66 11.62 -3.69
CA MET A 105 22.61 10.60 -3.66
C MET A 105 21.50 10.91 -4.69
N PRO A 106 20.82 9.89 -5.23
CA PRO A 106 21.14 8.46 -5.10
C PRO A 106 22.45 8.11 -5.81
N LEU A 107 23.23 7.20 -5.22
CA LEU A 107 24.53 6.79 -5.76
C LEU A 107 24.32 5.93 -7.02
N GLU A 108 25.18 6.10 -8.03
CA GLU A 108 25.15 5.30 -9.28
C GLU A 108 23.80 5.36 -10.01
N ARG A 109 23.00 6.40 -9.75
CA ARG A 109 21.73 6.69 -10.40
C ARG A 109 21.70 8.15 -10.87
N PRO A 110 20.80 8.50 -11.82
CA PRO A 110 20.58 9.88 -12.21
C PRO A 110 20.32 10.80 -11.00
N ALA A 111 20.59 12.09 -11.18
CA ALA A 111 20.17 13.10 -10.21
C ALA A 111 18.64 13.11 -10.09
N LEU A 112 18.15 13.42 -8.89
CA LEU A 112 16.73 13.69 -8.73
C LEU A 112 16.38 14.97 -9.52
N PRO A 113 15.21 15.03 -10.16
CA PRO A 113 14.72 16.26 -10.77
C PRO A 113 14.68 17.41 -9.75
N ALA A 114 14.88 18.64 -10.20
CA ALA A 114 14.86 19.82 -9.34
C ALA A 114 13.56 19.92 -8.52
N ALA A 115 12.41 19.74 -9.17
CA ALA A 115 11.10 19.72 -8.52
C ALA A 115 10.99 18.66 -7.40
N THR A 116 11.67 17.52 -7.53
CA THR A 116 11.71 16.51 -6.46
C THR A 116 12.56 16.97 -5.28
N ILE A 117 13.66 17.67 -5.52
CA ILE A 117 14.50 18.23 -4.45
C ILE A 117 13.73 19.33 -3.72
N GLU A 118 13.07 20.22 -4.47
CA GLU A 118 12.21 21.30 -3.94
C GLU A 118 11.07 20.74 -3.08
N LEU A 119 10.47 19.61 -3.49
CA LEU A 119 9.47 18.91 -2.68
C LEU A 119 10.01 18.51 -1.30
N PHE A 120 11.22 17.93 -1.23
CA PHE A 120 11.85 17.61 0.05
C PHE A 120 12.16 18.88 0.86
N GLU A 121 12.63 19.93 0.20
CA GLU A 121 12.97 21.19 0.87
C GLU A 121 11.73 21.85 1.49
N ALA A 122 10.62 21.91 0.76
CA ALA A 122 9.36 22.46 1.23
C ALA A 122 8.78 21.65 2.39
N TRP A 123 8.79 20.31 2.29
CA TRP A 123 8.35 19.44 3.38
C TRP A 123 9.21 19.60 4.64
N ILE A 124 10.53 19.68 4.51
CA ILE A 124 11.42 19.87 5.66
C ILE A 124 11.24 21.26 6.26
N ALA A 125 11.16 22.30 5.44
CA ALA A 125 10.98 23.69 5.87
C ALA A 125 9.68 23.88 6.67
N THR A 126 8.62 23.14 6.33
CA THR A 126 7.33 23.15 7.06
C THR A 126 7.30 22.24 8.29
N GLY A 127 8.46 21.74 8.73
CA GLY A 127 8.63 20.98 9.97
C GLY A 127 8.75 19.47 9.78
N ALA A 128 8.93 18.98 8.54
CA ALA A 128 9.09 17.56 8.24
C ALA A 128 7.98 16.68 8.85
N LYS A 129 6.73 17.17 8.78
CA LYS A 129 5.58 16.55 9.47
C LYS A 129 5.23 15.18 8.88
N PHE A 130 4.76 14.29 9.74
CA PHE A 130 4.15 13.01 9.35
C PHE A 130 2.63 13.16 9.33
N ASP A 131 2.00 12.68 8.26
CA ASP A 131 0.55 12.72 8.03
C ASP A 131 -0.04 11.33 7.76
N GLY A 132 0.70 10.26 8.06
CA GLY A 132 0.19 8.89 8.05
C GLY A 132 -0.43 8.47 9.40
N SER A 133 -1.02 7.27 9.42
CA SER A 133 -1.67 6.72 10.62
C SER A 133 -0.69 6.19 11.68
N ASP A 134 0.46 5.65 11.26
CA ASP A 134 1.47 5.08 12.14
C ASP A 134 2.90 5.43 11.65
N PRO A 135 3.69 6.21 12.41
CA PRO A 135 5.04 6.62 12.03
C PRO A 135 6.08 5.48 12.10
N ASP A 136 5.75 4.36 12.73
CA ASP A 136 6.58 3.15 12.78
C ASP A 136 6.22 2.12 11.71
N ALA A 137 5.10 2.30 11.01
CA ALA A 137 4.71 1.44 9.89
C ALA A 137 5.76 1.46 8.76
N PRO A 138 5.92 0.35 8.02
CA PRO A 138 6.77 0.32 6.83
C PRO A 138 6.36 1.40 5.82
N LEU A 139 7.31 2.17 5.28
CA LEU A 139 6.99 3.28 4.35
C LEU A 139 6.20 2.82 3.12
N GLY A 140 6.42 1.59 2.65
CA GLY A 140 5.60 1.02 1.57
C GLY A 140 4.11 0.91 1.93
N ARG A 141 3.79 0.61 3.20
CA ARG A 141 2.41 0.59 3.69
C ARG A 141 1.85 2.00 3.84
N VAL A 142 2.62 2.95 4.38
CA VAL A 142 2.23 4.36 4.43
C VAL A 142 1.83 4.88 3.05
N VAL A 143 2.62 4.57 2.02
CA VAL A 143 2.31 4.93 0.62
C VAL A 143 1.06 4.21 0.10
N ALA A 144 0.89 2.93 0.40
CA ALA A 144 -0.27 2.16 -0.02
C ALA A 144 -1.57 2.71 0.61
N ASP A 145 -1.55 2.99 1.90
CA ASP A 145 -2.69 3.53 2.64
C ASP A 145 -3.06 4.93 2.12
N ALA A 146 -2.06 5.78 1.85
CA ALA A 146 -2.25 7.12 1.30
C ALA A 146 -2.84 7.11 -0.12
N ARG A 147 -2.40 6.18 -0.98
CA ARG A 147 -2.95 5.99 -2.33
C ARG A 147 -4.36 5.41 -2.31
N GLY A 148 -4.64 4.48 -1.39
CA GLY A 148 -5.98 3.95 -1.19
C GLY A 148 -6.98 5.06 -0.86
N GLY A 149 -6.57 6.04 -0.04
CA GLY A 149 -7.40 7.17 0.40
C GLY A 149 -8.10 7.95 -0.72
N ASP A 150 -7.50 8.04 -1.91
CA ASP A 150 -7.99 8.87 -3.03
C ASP A 150 -8.84 8.09 -4.06
N VAL A 151 -8.90 6.75 -3.96
CA VAL A 151 -9.75 5.94 -4.84
C VAL A 151 -11.17 5.89 -4.23
N PRO A 152 -12.23 6.21 -5.01
CA PRO A 152 -13.60 6.05 -4.53
C PRO A 152 -13.86 4.61 -4.06
N ASP A 153 -14.64 4.45 -2.99
CA ASP A 153 -14.90 3.14 -2.37
C ASP A 153 -15.49 2.15 -3.38
N GLU A 154 -16.38 2.61 -4.27
CA GLU A 154 -16.99 1.81 -5.33
C GLU A 154 -15.96 1.27 -6.33
N VAL A 155 -15.01 2.11 -6.75
CA VAL A 155 -13.92 1.72 -7.66
C VAL A 155 -13.01 0.69 -6.99
N SER A 156 -12.73 0.86 -5.70
CA SER A 156 -11.94 -0.09 -4.91
C SER A 156 -12.64 -1.44 -4.77
N ILE A 157 -13.96 -1.46 -4.52
CA ILE A 157 -14.76 -2.69 -4.43
C ILE A 157 -14.80 -3.41 -5.79
N ALA A 158 -14.97 -2.68 -6.89
CA ALA A 158 -14.98 -3.27 -8.23
C ALA A 158 -13.63 -3.89 -8.60
N GLN A 159 -12.53 -3.20 -8.32
CA GLN A 159 -11.18 -3.71 -8.53
C GLN A 159 -10.89 -4.93 -7.64
N GLN A 160 -11.33 -4.88 -6.38
CA GLN A 160 -11.22 -5.99 -5.45
C GLN A 160 -12.02 -7.21 -5.92
N ALA A 161 -13.25 -7.02 -6.39
CA ALA A 161 -14.06 -8.10 -6.94
C ALA A 161 -13.41 -8.73 -8.18
N LYS A 162 -12.79 -7.92 -9.05
CA LYS A 162 -12.03 -8.42 -10.20
C LYS A 162 -10.83 -9.26 -9.76
N ALA A 163 -10.05 -8.80 -8.79
CA ALA A 163 -8.90 -9.52 -8.25
C ALA A 163 -9.31 -10.82 -7.53
N ALA A 164 -10.40 -10.77 -6.76
CA ALA A 164 -10.96 -11.93 -6.09
C ALA A 164 -11.44 -12.99 -7.08
N MET A 165 -12.14 -12.58 -8.14
CA MET A 165 -12.58 -13.49 -9.20
C MET A 165 -11.40 -14.06 -10.00
N ALA A 166 -10.34 -13.29 -10.23
CA ALA A 166 -9.12 -13.81 -10.84
C ALA A 166 -8.48 -14.89 -9.95
N THR A 167 -8.50 -14.71 -8.62
CA THR A 167 -8.01 -15.71 -7.67
C THR A 167 -8.88 -16.97 -7.67
N TRP A 168 -10.21 -16.79 -7.66
CA TRP A 168 -11.18 -17.89 -7.77
C TRP A 168 -10.91 -18.77 -8.99
N ARG A 169 -10.78 -18.16 -10.18
CA ARG A 169 -10.56 -18.88 -11.44
C ARG A 169 -9.24 -19.64 -11.52
N LEU A 170 -8.24 -19.31 -10.69
CA LEU A 170 -7.00 -20.07 -10.64
C LEU A 170 -7.17 -21.41 -9.93
N ALA A 171 -8.02 -21.44 -8.90
CA ALA A 171 -8.30 -22.65 -8.14
C ALA A 171 -9.45 -23.46 -8.74
N ILE A 172 -10.47 -22.77 -9.25
CA ILE A 172 -11.70 -23.36 -9.75
C ILE A 172 -12.09 -22.65 -11.06
N PRO A 173 -11.43 -23.00 -12.19
CA PRO A 173 -11.58 -22.28 -13.46
C PRO A 173 -12.98 -22.41 -14.07
N ASP A 174 -13.65 -23.54 -13.83
CA ASP A 174 -14.89 -23.93 -14.53
C ASP A 174 -16.16 -23.69 -13.70
N ASP A 175 -16.04 -23.27 -12.44
CA ASP A 175 -17.19 -23.06 -11.54
C ASP A 175 -17.52 -21.56 -11.41
N PRO A 176 -18.74 -21.12 -11.79
CA PRO A 176 -19.15 -19.74 -11.60
C PRO A 176 -19.31 -19.42 -10.10
N ALA A 177 -18.60 -18.39 -9.63
CA ALA A 177 -18.83 -17.85 -8.30
C ALA A 177 -19.96 -16.82 -8.31
N GLU A 178 -20.95 -17.05 -7.46
CA GLU A 178 -21.88 -16.02 -7.02
C GLU A 178 -21.16 -14.98 -6.16
N ARG A 179 -21.66 -13.74 -6.18
CA ARG A 179 -21.03 -12.61 -5.48
C ARG A 179 -22.04 -11.82 -4.68
N ARG A 180 -21.70 -11.54 -3.41
CA ARG A 180 -22.49 -10.66 -2.53
C ARG A 180 -21.58 -9.63 -1.86
N THR A 181 -22.06 -8.41 -1.68
CA THR A 181 -21.35 -7.36 -0.94
C THR A 181 -22.18 -6.92 0.27
N THR A 182 -21.50 -6.60 1.35
CA THR A 182 -22.04 -6.12 2.63
C THR A 182 -21.25 -4.87 3.07
N ASP A 183 -21.46 -4.38 4.29
CA ASP A 183 -20.77 -3.19 4.82
C ASP A 183 -19.27 -3.44 5.03
N HIS A 184 -18.91 -4.65 5.46
CA HIS A 184 -17.53 -5.03 5.77
C HIS A 184 -16.99 -6.13 4.88
N PHE A 185 -17.83 -6.93 4.21
CA PHE A 185 -17.40 -8.10 3.44
C PHE A 185 -17.78 -8.09 1.96
N LEU A 186 -16.89 -8.68 1.15
CA LEU A 186 -17.14 -9.09 -0.22
C LEU A 186 -17.12 -10.62 -0.23
N LEU A 187 -18.27 -11.25 -0.44
CA LEU A 187 -18.40 -12.69 -0.47
C LEU A 187 -18.39 -13.20 -1.92
N LEU A 188 -17.62 -14.25 -2.18
CA LEU A 188 -17.62 -14.99 -3.44
C LEU A 188 -17.75 -16.47 -3.15
N GLY A 189 -18.55 -17.21 -3.90
CA GLY A 189 -18.64 -18.65 -3.70
C GLY A 189 -19.54 -19.39 -4.67
N ASN A 190 -19.42 -20.72 -4.71
CA ASN A 190 -20.24 -21.62 -5.51
C ASN A 190 -21.46 -22.16 -4.73
N VAL A 191 -22.05 -21.32 -3.88
CA VAL A 191 -23.29 -21.63 -3.17
C VAL A 191 -24.40 -20.68 -3.63
N ALA A 192 -25.66 -21.07 -3.42
CA ALA A 192 -26.81 -20.25 -3.78
C ALA A 192 -26.71 -18.84 -3.18
N GLU A 193 -27.21 -17.82 -3.91
CA GLU A 193 -27.16 -16.42 -3.48
C GLU A 193 -27.81 -16.22 -2.10
N SER A 194 -28.93 -16.88 -1.82
CA SER A 194 -29.59 -16.86 -0.51
C SER A 194 -28.65 -17.30 0.62
N ARG A 195 -27.89 -18.36 0.38
CA ARG A 195 -26.91 -18.88 1.34
C ARG A 195 -25.73 -17.93 1.52
N LEU A 196 -25.24 -17.29 0.45
CA LEU A 196 -24.24 -16.23 0.55
C LEU A 196 -24.77 -15.04 1.37
N GLY A 197 -26.05 -14.69 1.21
CA GLY A 197 -26.73 -13.66 2.01
C GLY A 197 -26.70 -13.97 3.51
N GLU A 198 -27.14 -15.16 3.90
CA GLU A 198 -27.13 -15.62 5.30
C GLU A 198 -25.72 -15.60 5.93
N ILE A 199 -24.71 -16.01 5.15
CA ILE A 199 -23.31 -16.00 5.59
C ILE A 199 -22.82 -14.56 5.74
N GLY A 200 -23.18 -13.68 4.82
CA GLY A 200 -22.86 -12.24 4.91
C GLY A 200 -23.43 -11.62 6.17
N GLU A 201 -24.71 -11.82 6.47
CA GLU A 201 -25.34 -11.33 7.70
C GLU A 201 -24.70 -11.90 8.97
N SER A 202 -24.34 -13.17 8.94
CA SER A 202 -23.65 -13.82 10.06
C SER A 202 -22.23 -13.25 10.26
N ALA A 203 -21.52 -12.96 9.17
CA ALA A 203 -20.19 -12.35 9.21
C ALA A 203 -20.23 -10.93 9.78
N GLU A 204 -21.26 -10.14 9.42
CA GLU A 204 -21.47 -8.79 9.95
C GLU A 204 -21.68 -8.78 11.47
N LYS A 205 -22.44 -9.75 12.01
CA LYS A 205 -22.63 -9.89 13.47
C LYS A 205 -21.31 -10.17 14.20
N GLU A 206 -20.38 -10.86 13.55
CA GLU A 206 -19.06 -11.20 14.10
C GLU A 206 -17.99 -10.14 13.81
N TRP A 207 -18.31 -9.07 13.07
CA TRP A 207 -17.33 -8.09 12.61
C TRP A 207 -16.49 -7.51 13.77
N ALA A 208 -17.12 -7.17 14.90
CA ALA A 208 -16.40 -6.63 16.06
C ALA A 208 -15.31 -7.58 16.59
N ARG A 209 -15.53 -8.89 16.49
CA ARG A 209 -14.57 -9.92 16.85
C ARG A 209 -13.49 -10.08 15.78
N VAL A 210 -13.87 -10.07 14.50
CA VAL A 210 -12.95 -10.14 13.36
C VAL A 210 -11.99 -8.94 13.37
N ALA A 211 -12.51 -7.73 13.49
CA ALA A 211 -11.74 -6.50 13.57
C ALA A 211 -10.75 -6.54 14.74
N LYS A 212 -11.20 -6.96 15.93
CA LYS A 212 -10.31 -7.14 17.10
C LYS A 212 -9.19 -8.16 16.83
N THR A 213 -9.53 -9.31 16.24
CA THR A 213 -8.59 -10.41 15.99
C THR A 213 -7.52 -10.02 14.98
N LEU A 214 -7.93 -9.30 13.93
CA LEU A 214 -7.04 -8.80 12.88
C LEU A 214 -6.41 -7.44 13.22
N GLN A 215 -6.65 -6.90 14.43
CA GLN A 215 -6.17 -5.59 14.88
C GLN A 215 -6.55 -4.45 13.92
N MET A 216 -7.78 -4.48 13.42
CA MET A 216 -8.35 -3.50 12.49
C MET A 216 -9.29 -2.53 13.22
N PRO A 217 -9.50 -1.31 12.67
CA PRO A 217 -10.55 -0.40 13.13
C PRO A 217 -11.94 -1.04 13.06
N ARG A 218 -12.85 -0.61 13.93
CA ARG A 218 -14.21 -1.18 14.03
C ARG A 218 -15.15 -0.62 12.98
N GLU A 219 -14.87 0.56 12.46
CA GLU A 219 -15.75 1.27 11.54
C GLU A 219 -15.61 0.74 10.12
N ARG A 220 -14.39 0.30 9.75
CA ARG A 220 -14.08 -0.28 8.44
C ARG A 220 -12.67 -0.87 8.41
N PRO A 221 -12.36 -1.75 7.44
CA PRO A 221 -10.99 -2.17 7.18
C PRO A 221 -10.04 -0.98 6.98
N PRO A 222 -8.75 -1.10 7.34
CA PRO A 222 -7.77 -0.02 7.17
C PRO A 222 -7.37 0.22 5.71
N TRP A 223 -7.96 -0.51 4.76
CA TRP A 223 -7.85 -0.30 3.33
C TRP A 223 -9.23 -0.05 2.72
N LYS A 224 -9.23 0.51 1.51
CA LYS A 224 -10.45 0.76 0.75
C LYS A 224 -10.94 -0.52 0.09
N GLY A 225 -12.23 -0.81 0.24
CA GLY A 225 -12.84 -2.08 -0.16
C GLY A 225 -13.51 -2.78 1.02
N ARG A 226 -13.57 -4.12 0.95
CA ARG A 226 -14.16 -5.00 1.96
C ARG A 226 -13.18 -6.10 2.35
N LEU A 227 -13.49 -6.91 3.34
CA LEU A 227 -12.77 -8.16 3.56
C LEU A 227 -13.34 -9.22 2.61
N THR A 228 -12.50 -9.80 1.75
CA THR A 228 -12.95 -10.85 0.83
C THR A 228 -13.11 -12.17 1.57
N VAL A 229 -14.28 -12.80 1.45
CA VAL A 229 -14.59 -14.13 2.01
C VAL A 229 -14.93 -15.07 0.86
N TYR A 230 -14.17 -16.16 0.74
CA TYR A 230 -14.46 -17.22 -0.21
C TYR A 230 -15.30 -18.31 0.47
N VAL A 231 -16.44 -18.64 -0.12
CA VAL A 231 -17.39 -19.61 0.40
C VAL A 231 -17.45 -20.77 -0.57
N PHE A 232 -17.24 -21.98 -0.06
CA PHE A 232 -17.23 -23.19 -0.87
C PHE A 232 -18.37 -24.10 -0.44
N ALA A 233 -19.09 -24.66 -1.41
CA ALA A 233 -20.12 -25.67 -1.16
C ALA A 233 -19.52 -26.91 -0.51
N ASN A 234 -18.32 -27.30 -0.94
CA ASN A 234 -17.66 -28.54 -0.52
C ASN A 234 -16.27 -28.27 0.08
N ARG A 235 -15.88 -29.14 1.02
CA ARG A 235 -14.55 -29.09 1.66
C ARG A 235 -13.41 -29.34 0.67
N TYR A 236 -13.65 -30.11 -0.39
CA TYR A 236 -12.67 -30.40 -1.42
C TYR A 236 -12.24 -29.11 -2.13
N ASP A 237 -13.21 -28.33 -2.61
CA ASP A 237 -12.98 -27.05 -3.30
C ASP A 237 -12.18 -26.07 -2.44
N PHE A 238 -12.49 -26.00 -1.15
CA PHE A 238 -11.70 -25.21 -0.19
C PHE A 238 -10.24 -25.68 -0.09
N SER A 239 -9.99 -26.99 -0.11
CA SER A 239 -8.65 -27.57 0.03
C SER A 239 -7.81 -27.33 -1.23
N GLU A 240 -8.42 -27.46 -2.41
CA GLU A 240 -7.80 -27.13 -3.69
C GLU A 240 -7.51 -25.63 -3.78
N PHE A 241 -8.47 -24.79 -3.40
CA PHE A 241 -8.28 -23.34 -3.32
C PHE A 241 -7.12 -22.98 -2.41
N GLY A 242 -7.11 -23.50 -1.17
CA GLY A 242 -6.02 -23.28 -0.21
C GLY A 242 -4.66 -23.68 -0.79
N THR A 243 -4.56 -24.87 -1.39
CA THR A 243 -3.32 -25.37 -2.00
C THR A 243 -2.81 -24.46 -3.11
N MET A 244 -3.69 -23.98 -3.99
CA MET A 244 -3.30 -23.11 -5.11
C MET A 244 -2.91 -21.70 -4.66
N VAL A 245 -3.54 -21.25 -3.58
CA VAL A 245 -3.37 -19.92 -3.00
C VAL A 245 -2.12 -19.84 -2.12
N GLU A 246 -1.78 -20.91 -1.38
CA GLU A 246 -0.57 -21.00 -0.54
C GLU A 246 0.71 -21.32 -1.32
N LYS A 247 0.62 -21.92 -2.51
CA LYS A 247 1.77 -22.15 -3.41
C LYS A 247 2.32 -20.86 -4.07
N ARG A 248 1.82 -19.68 -3.67
CA ARG A 248 2.23 -18.35 -4.15
C ARG A 248 3.06 -17.62 -3.11
#